data_AF-A0A7R9YHC3-F1
#
_entry.id   AF-A0A7R9YHC3-F1
#
_cell.length_a   1.000
_cell.length_b   1.000
_cell.length_c   1.000
_cell.angle_alpha   90.00
_cell.angle_beta   90.00
_cell.angle_gamma   90.00
#
_symmetry.space_group_name_H-M   'P 1'
#
loop_
_entity.id
_entity.type
_entity.pdbx_description
1 polymer ?
#
loop_
_entity_poly.entity_id
_entity_poly.type
_entity_poly.pdbx_seq_one_letter_code
_entity_poly.pdbx_strand_id
1 'polypeptide(L)'
;VIPGYGGGMSSAKAALESDTRTLAYEAGRAYEISVNTISAGALKSRAASAIGEKGEKTFIEYAIDYAKANAPLAKDLGSDDVGAVAAFLCSPLAGAVTGVTLYVDNGLHAMGLAMDSKAMERP
;
A
#
# COMPACT_ATOMS: atom_id res chain seq x y z
N VAL A 1 -8.11 3.08 8.60
CA VAL A 1 -7.14 4.11 9.06
C VAL A 1 -6.13 3.41 9.96
N ILE A 2 -4.83 3.63 9.78
CA ILE A 2 -3.80 3.11 10.69
C ILE A 2 -3.47 4.23 11.71
N PRO A 3 -3.79 4.08 13.00
CA PRO A 3 -3.41 5.04 14.02
C PRO A 3 -1.88 5.23 14.04
N GLY A 4 -1.41 6.47 14.21
CA GLY A 4 0.02 6.79 14.15
C GLY A 4 0.56 7.09 12.75
N TYR A 5 -0.22 6.86 11.69
CA TYR A 5 0.05 7.36 10.33
C TYR A 5 -0.30 8.87 10.20
N GLY A 6 0.17 9.65 11.18
CA GLY A 6 -0.17 11.06 11.40
C GLY A 6 0.60 12.05 10.53
N GLY A 7 0.50 13.34 10.85
CA GLY A 7 1.23 14.41 10.14
C GLY A 7 0.65 14.78 8.77
N GLY A 8 -0.61 14.44 8.49
CA GLY A 8 -1.27 14.74 7.22
C GLY A 8 -0.97 13.77 6.07
N MET A 9 -0.16 12.73 6.32
CA MET A 9 0.19 11.74 5.30
C MET A 9 -1.02 10.97 4.76
N SER A 10 -1.99 10.62 5.61
CA SER A 10 -3.24 9.97 5.17
C SER A 10 -4.03 10.84 4.20
N SER A 11 -4.18 12.14 4.51
CA SER A 11 -4.84 13.11 3.63
C SER A 11 -4.09 13.27 2.30
N ALA A 12 -2.76 13.36 2.35
CA ALA A 12 -1.93 13.47 1.16
C ALA A 12 -2.06 12.23 0.24
N LYS A 13 -2.12 11.02 0.81
CA LYS A 13 -2.34 9.79 0.03
C LYS A 13 -3.74 9.71 -0.57
N ALA A 14 -4.77 10.12 0.16
CA ALA A 14 -6.12 10.22 -0.38
C ALA A 14 -6.21 11.20 -1.56
N ALA A 15 -5.54 12.36 -1.45
CA ALA A 15 -5.44 13.33 -2.54
C ALA A 15 -4.69 12.73 -3.74
N LEU A 16 -3.54 12.08 -3.53
CA LEU A 16 -2.76 11.44 -4.59
C LEU A 16 -3.57 10.39 -5.38
N GLU A 17 -4.35 9.56 -4.70
CA GLU A 17 -5.23 8.58 -5.37
C GLU A 17 -6.36 9.27 -6.17
N SER A 18 -6.85 10.40 -5.70
CA SER A 18 -7.81 11.22 -6.45
C SER A 18 -7.18 11.84 -7.69
N ASP A 19 -6.01 12.46 -7.53
CA ASP A 19 -5.27 13.10 -8.62
C ASP A 19 -4.85 12.09 -9.68
N THR A 20 -4.56 10.84 -9.30
CA THR A 20 -4.29 9.75 -10.24
C THR A 20 -5.41 9.58 -11.26
N ARG A 21 -6.68 9.68 -10.85
CA ARG A 21 -7.84 9.56 -11.75
C ARG A 21 -7.98 10.77 -12.66
N THR A 22 -7.78 11.97 -12.13
CA THR A 22 -7.83 13.23 -12.90
C THR A 22 -6.72 13.24 -13.96
N LEU A 23 -5.48 12.92 -13.56
CA LEU A 23 -4.32 12.88 -14.44
C LEU A 23 -4.43 11.77 -15.48
N ALA A 24 -4.99 10.61 -15.14
CA ALA A 24 -5.26 9.55 -16.11
C ALA A 24 -6.16 10.03 -17.25
N TYR A 25 -7.17 10.85 -16.96
CA TYR A 25 -8.02 11.46 -17.98
C TYR A 25 -7.25 12.51 -18.80
N GLU A 26 -6.61 13.47 -18.14
CA GLU A 26 -5.93 14.59 -18.81
C GLU A 26 -4.75 14.09 -19.68
N ALA A 27 -3.85 13.28 -19.11
CA ALA A 27 -2.69 12.75 -19.81
C ALA A 27 -3.08 11.74 -20.88
N GLY A 28 -4.10 10.91 -20.63
CA GLY A 28 -4.60 9.96 -21.61
C GLY A 28 -5.18 10.65 -22.84
N ARG A 29 -5.97 11.72 -22.65
CA ARG A 29 -6.61 12.45 -23.77
C ARG A 29 -5.64 13.33 -24.55
N ALA A 30 -4.64 13.90 -23.89
CA ALA A 30 -3.69 14.81 -24.51
C ALA A 30 -2.47 14.10 -25.14
N TYR A 31 -2.01 13.00 -24.54
CA TYR A 31 -0.70 12.41 -24.87
C TYR A 31 -0.71 10.88 -25.04
N GLU A 32 -1.87 10.22 -24.90
CA GLU A 32 -1.95 8.75 -24.90
C GLU A 32 -1.07 8.10 -23.80
N ILE A 33 -0.96 8.77 -22.65
CA ILE A 33 -0.18 8.30 -21.49
C ILE A 33 -1.12 7.78 -20.40
N SER A 34 -0.84 6.59 -19.87
CA SER A 34 -1.53 6.04 -18.69
C SER A 34 -0.93 6.56 -17.38
N VAL A 35 -1.77 6.70 -16.35
CA VAL A 35 -1.36 7.13 -15.01
C VAL A 35 -2.01 6.21 -14.00
N ASN A 36 -1.22 5.56 -13.14
CA ASN A 36 -1.71 4.61 -12.14
C ASN A 36 -0.94 4.81 -10.82
N THR A 37 -1.47 4.28 -9.72
CA THR A 37 -0.81 4.29 -8.41
C THR A 37 -0.80 2.89 -7.81
N ILE A 38 0.25 2.59 -7.04
CA ILE A 38 0.37 1.32 -6.31
C ILE A 38 0.21 1.61 -4.81
N SER A 39 -0.78 0.97 -4.20
CA SER A 39 -0.95 0.93 -2.75
C SER A 39 -0.20 -0.27 -2.20
N ALA A 40 1.08 -0.04 -1.87
CA ALA A 40 1.97 -1.07 -1.36
C ALA A 40 1.75 -1.34 0.13
N GLY A 41 1.94 -2.60 0.53
CA GLY A 41 1.99 -2.99 1.94
C GLY A 41 3.22 -2.45 2.68
N ALA A 42 3.30 -2.74 3.97
CA ALA A 42 4.41 -2.30 4.82
C ALA A 42 5.74 -2.92 4.36
N LEU A 43 6.73 -2.07 4.06
CA LEU A 43 8.09 -2.47 3.65
C LEU A 43 9.14 -1.74 4.51
N LYS A 44 10.16 -2.48 4.97
CA LYS A 44 11.25 -1.92 5.78
C LYS A 44 12.22 -1.09 4.92
N SER A 45 11.86 0.16 4.63
CA SER A 45 12.70 1.14 3.94
C SER A 45 13.36 2.13 4.91
N ARG A 46 14.39 2.86 4.46
CA ARG A 46 15.03 3.91 5.29
C ARG A 46 14.05 4.99 5.77
N ALA A 47 13.11 5.40 4.92
CA ALA A 47 12.08 6.37 5.27
C ALA A 47 11.10 5.82 6.30
N ALA A 48 10.75 4.54 6.19
CA ALA A 48 9.86 3.89 7.14
C ALA A 48 10.52 3.68 8.52
N SER A 49 11.84 3.42 8.55
CA SER A 49 12.62 3.32 9.79
C SER A 49 12.83 4.65 10.52
N ALA A 50 12.55 5.79 9.87
CA ALA A 50 12.65 7.11 10.51
C ALA A 50 11.47 7.42 11.45
N ILE A 51 10.41 6.61 11.42
CA ILE A 51 9.22 6.74 12.25
C ILE A 51 9.37 5.81 13.47
N GLY A 52 10.01 6.31 14.53
CA GLY A 52 10.13 5.59 15.80
C GLY A 52 11.00 6.29 16.85
N GLU A 53 10.68 6.08 18.13
CA GLU A 53 11.56 6.44 19.25
C GLU A 53 12.66 5.38 19.43
N LYS A 54 13.86 5.80 19.82
CA LYS A 54 15.00 4.89 20.03
C LYS A 54 14.72 3.96 21.21
N GLY A 55 14.67 2.65 20.97
CA GLY A 55 14.63 1.62 22.02
C GLY A 55 13.44 0.67 21.97
N GLU A 56 12.42 0.97 21.16
CA GLU A 56 11.22 0.13 20.97
C GLU A 56 11.02 -0.25 19.50
N LYS A 57 10.13 -1.22 19.21
CA LYS A 57 9.77 -1.57 17.83
C LYS A 57 9.26 -0.31 17.12
N THR A 58 9.85 -0.02 15.96
CA THR A 58 9.40 1.09 15.12
C THR A 58 7.98 0.84 14.59
N PHE A 59 7.26 1.90 14.23
CA PHE A 59 5.92 1.76 13.66
C PHE A 59 5.91 0.82 12.44
N ILE A 60 6.94 0.88 11.60
CA ILE A 60 7.05 0.01 10.43
C ILE A 60 7.23 -1.47 10.81
N GLU A 61 7.99 -1.78 11.85
CA GLU A 61 8.16 -3.16 12.32
C GLU A 61 6.85 -3.72 12.83
N TYR A 62 6.07 -2.93 13.57
CA TYR A 62 4.72 -3.33 13.98
C TYR A 62 3.80 -3.57 12.77
N ALA A 63 3.83 -2.69 11.77
CA ALA A 63 3.01 -2.84 10.57
C ALA A 63 3.38 -4.09 9.75
N ILE A 64 4.66 -4.44 9.67
CA ILE A 64 5.13 -5.67 9.00
C ILE A 64 4.64 -6.91 9.76
N ASP A 65 4.82 -6.95 11.08
CA ASP A 65 4.37 -8.08 11.91
C ASP A 65 2.85 -8.25 11.81
N TYR A 66 2.10 -7.15 11.88
CA TYR A 66 0.64 -7.16 11.74
C TYR A 66 0.21 -7.68 10.36
N ALA A 67 0.84 -7.19 9.29
CA ALA A 67 0.54 -7.64 7.93
C ALA A 67 0.79 -9.14 7.76
N LYS A 68 1.93 -9.65 8.26
CA LYS A 68 2.27 -11.08 8.18
C LYS A 68 1.29 -11.97 8.94
N ALA A 69 0.77 -11.49 10.07
CA ALA A 69 -0.18 -12.24 10.88
C ALA A 69 -1.62 -12.22 10.35
N ASN A 70 -2.02 -11.17 9.61
CA ASN A 70 -3.42 -10.93 9.27
C ASN A 70 -3.74 -10.93 7.77
N ALA A 71 -2.75 -10.82 6.88
CA ALA A 71 -2.99 -10.84 5.44
C ALA A 71 -3.35 -12.25 4.95
N PRO A 72 -4.17 -12.39 3.88
CA PRO A 72 -4.45 -13.67 3.24
C PRO A 72 -3.19 -14.44 2.82
N LEU A 73 -2.19 -13.73 2.29
CA LEU A 73 -0.89 -14.31 1.97
C LEU A 73 0.09 -14.02 3.12
N ALA A 74 0.26 -14.99 4.03
CA ALA A 74 1.13 -14.89 5.20
C ALA A 74 2.63 -15.04 4.84
N LYS A 75 3.13 -14.17 3.95
CA LYS A 75 4.54 -14.11 3.53
C LYS A 75 5.11 -12.71 3.75
N ASP A 76 6.43 -12.62 3.72
CA ASP A 76 7.10 -11.32 3.68
C ASP A 76 6.85 -10.64 2.32
N LEU A 77 6.61 -9.33 2.36
CA LEU A 77 6.47 -8.50 1.15
C LEU A 77 7.82 -7.85 0.84
N GLY A 78 8.36 -8.12 -0.34
CA GLY A 78 9.62 -7.56 -0.82
C GLY A 78 9.42 -6.33 -1.73
N SER A 79 10.50 -5.58 -1.94
CA SER A 79 10.52 -4.52 -2.97
C SER A 79 10.27 -5.08 -4.36
N ASP A 80 10.70 -6.32 -4.61
CA ASP A 80 10.57 -6.97 -5.92
C ASP A 80 9.11 -7.32 -6.24
N ASP A 81 8.28 -7.62 -5.22
CA ASP A 81 6.84 -7.83 -5.42
C ASP A 81 6.18 -6.53 -5.95
N VAL A 82 6.50 -5.38 -5.36
CA VAL A 82 6.01 -4.06 -5.79
C VAL A 82 6.62 -3.67 -7.14
N GLY A 83 7.92 -3.95 -7.33
CA GLY A 83 8.66 -3.66 -8.55
C GLY A 83 8.13 -4.43 -9.76
N ALA A 84 7.76 -5.70 -9.60
CA ALA A 84 7.18 -6.51 -10.65
C ALA A 84 5.83 -5.93 -11.13
N VAL A 85 4.99 -5.47 -10.20
CA VAL A 85 3.71 -4.83 -10.53
C VAL A 85 3.91 -3.46 -11.18
N ALA A 86 4.89 -2.68 -10.72
CA ALA A 86 5.27 -1.43 -11.39
C ALA A 86 5.76 -1.69 -12.82
N ALA A 87 6.60 -2.70 -13.02
CA ALA A 87 7.07 -3.11 -14.35
C ALA A 87 5.90 -3.54 -15.26
N PHE A 88 4.93 -4.29 -14.74
CA PHE A 88 3.70 -4.62 -15.45
C PHE A 88 2.92 -3.36 -15.88
N LEU A 89 2.67 -2.43 -14.96
CA LEU A 89 1.94 -1.19 -15.23
C LEU A 89 2.65 -0.27 -16.24
N CYS A 90 3.98 -0.33 -16.31
CA CYS A 90 4.78 0.39 -17.30
C CYS A 90 4.95 -0.35 -18.62
N SER A 91 4.42 -1.57 -18.76
CA SER A 91 4.57 -2.41 -19.95
C SER A 91 3.33 -2.35 -20.86
N PRO A 92 3.45 -2.78 -22.13
CA PRO A 92 2.29 -2.92 -23.03
C PRO A 92 1.20 -3.88 -22.50
N LEU A 93 1.53 -4.78 -21.57
CA LEU A 93 0.55 -5.70 -20.97
C LEU A 93 -0.53 -4.96 -20.18
N ALA A 94 -0.24 -3.74 -19.71
CA ALA A 94 -1.17 -2.85 -19.03
C ALA A 94 -1.76 -1.79 -19.97
N GLY A 95 -1.71 -1.99 -21.31
CA GLY A 95 -2.07 -0.98 -22.30
C GLY A 95 -3.52 -0.43 -22.21
N ALA A 96 -4.41 -1.12 -21.51
CA ALA A 96 -5.78 -0.68 -21.25
C ALA A 96 -6.04 -0.33 -19.76
N VAL A 97 -4.99 -0.16 -18.95
CA VAL A 97 -5.08 0.10 -17.51
C VAL A 97 -4.60 1.52 -17.20
N THR A 98 -5.53 2.38 -16.79
CA THR A 98 -5.23 3.77 -16.36
C THR A 98 -6.19 4.19 -15.25
N GLY A 99 -5.75 5.11 -14.38
CA GLY A 99 -6.53 5.67 -13.28
C GLY A 99 -6.73 4.74 -12.09
N VAL A 100 -6.01 3.62 -12.01
CA VAL A 100 -6.24 2.62 -10.95
C VAL A 100 -5.32 2.83 -9.74
N THR A 101 -5.86 2.56 -8.56
CA THR A 101 -5.07 2.24 -7.35
C THR A 101 -4.96 0.72 -7.26
N LEU A 102 -3.79 0.16 -7.58
CA LEU A 102 -3.56 -1.28 -7.52
C LEU A 102 -2.89 -1.66 -6.18
N TYR A 103 -3.49 -2.58 -5.44
CA TYR A 103 -2.97 -3.02 -4.14
C TYR A 103 -1.92 -4.11 -4.30
N VAL A 104 -0.78 -3.94 -3.62
CA VAL A 104 0.32 -4.91 -3.56
C VAL A 104 0.76 -5.05 -2.12
N ASP A 105 -0.05 -5.75 -1.34
CA ASP A 105 0.02 -5.77 0.11
C ASP A 105 -0.31 -7.15 0.72
N ASN A 106 -0.09 -8.22 -0.07
CA ASN A 106 -0.46 -9.59 0.30
C ASN A 106 -1.96 -9.80 0.58
N GLY A 107 -2.81 -8.85 0.17
CA GLY A 107 -4.27 -8.88 0.34
C GLY A 107 -4.75 -8.29 1.66
N LEU A 108 -3.88 -7.63 2.43
CA LEU A 108 -4.25 -7.07 3.74
C LEU A 108 -5.40 -6.06 3.64
N HIS A 109 -5.44 -5.21 2.61
CA HIS A 109 -6.50 -4.21 2.40
C HIS A 109 -7.91 -4.81 2.32
N ALA A 110 -8.04 -6.08 1.93
CA ALA A 110 -9.32 -6.77 1.81
C ALA A 110 -9.82 -7.33 3.16
N MET A 111 -9.00 -7.28 4.21
CA MET A 111 -9.32 -7.84 5.52
C MET A 111 -10.09 -6.85 6.39
N GLY A 112 -11.12 -7.35 7.09
CA GLY A 112 -11.95 -6.56 8.00
C GLY A 112 -11.82 -6.91 9.49
N LEU A 113 -11.15 -8.02 9.83
CA LEU A 113 -10.98 -8.51 11.20
C LEU A 113 -9.54 -9.00 11.39
N ALA A 114 -8.94 -8.63 12.52
CA ALA A 114 -7.65 -9.18 12.95
C ALA A 114 -7.84 -10.58 13.56
N MET A 115 -6.96 -11.51 13.22
CA MET A 115 -7.01 -12.91 13.65
C MET A 115 -6.79 -13.10 15.16
N ASP A 116 -6.08 -12.16 15.79
CA ASP A 116 -5.81 -12.11 17.23
C ASP A 116 -6.73 -11.13 17.98
N SER A 117 -7.85 -10.73 17.38
CA SER A 117 -8.82 -9.85 18.02
C SER A 117 -9.33 -10.48 19.32
N LYS A 118 -9.16 -9.77 20.45
CA LYS A 118 -9.70 -10.17 21.75
C LYS A 118 -11.22 -10.38 21.72
N ALA A 119 -11.93 -9.72 20.81
CA ALA A 119 -13.37 -9.92 20.64
C ALA A 119 -13.74 -11.32 20.12
N MET A 120 -12.77 -12.07 19.59
CA MET A 120 -12.92 -13.45 19.13
C MET A 120 -12.49 -14.48 20.18
N GLU A 121 -11.96 -14.06 21.32
CA GLU A 121 -11.65 -14.95 22.44
C GLU A 121 -12.96 -15.57 22.94
N ARG A 122 -13.07 -16.90 22.82
CA ARG A 122 -14.25 -17.63 23.32
C ARG A 122 -14.13 -17.72 24.85
N PRO A 123 -15.24 -17.53 25.59
CA PRO A 123 -15.26 -17.65 27.05
C PRO A 123 -14.86 -19.05 27.51
#